data_AF-A0A523V7R5-F1
#
_entry.id   AF-A0A523V7R5-F1
#
_cell.length_a   1.000
_cell.length_b   1.000
_cell.length_c   1.000
_cell.angle_alpha   90.00
_cell.angle_beta   90.00
_cell.angle_gamma   90.00
#
_symmetry.space_group_name_H-M   'P 1'
#
loop_
_entity.id
_entity.type
_entity.pdbx_description
1 polymer ?
#
loop_
_entity_poly.entity_id
_entity_poly.type
_entity_poly.pdbx_seq_one_letter_code
_entity_poly.pdbx_strand_id
1 'polypeptide(L)' 'MGLPAQPKSTIGLSNISQSSPKELKSLINRTMLTILLSHGLDSAIIDPMDKDLMDAVKTFDILNNKTLYAHSYLD' A
#
# COMPACT_ATOMS: atom_id res chain seq x y z
N MET A 1 5.48 20.21 27.10
CA MET A 1 4.38 20.32 26.12
C MET A 1 4.74 19.40 24.97
N GLY A 2 3.99 18.33 24.73
CA GLY A 2 4.28 17.41 23.63
C GLY A 2 4.07 18.10 22.28
N LEU A 3 4.85 17.72 21.26
CA LEU A 3 4.62 18.17 19.90
C LEU A 3 3.19 17.81 19.45
N PRO A 4 2.54 18.62 18.61
CA PRO A 4 1.24 18.29 18.06
C PRO A 4 1.32 16.99 17.25
N ALA A 5 0.19 16.27 17.14
CA ALA A 5 0.12 15.08 16.30
C ALA A 5 0.52 15.42 14.85
N GLN A 6 1.31 14.56 14.23
CA GLN A 6 1.71 14.73 12.84
C GLN A 6 0.49 14.60 11.92
N PRO A 7 0.39 15.40 10.85
CA PRO A 7 -0.69 15.26 9.87
C PRO A 7 -0.59 13.91 9.16
N LYS A 8 -1.75 13.32 8.86
CA LYS A 8 -1.83 12.08 8.07
C LYS A 8 -1.80 12.36 6.58
N SER A 9 -1.26 11.42 5.82
CA SER A 9 -1.09 11.46 4.37
C SER A 9 -1.99 10.43 3.67
N THR A 10 -2.67 10.86 2.60
CA THR A 10 -3.48 9.96 1.76
C THR A 10 -3.26 10.23 0.28
N ILE A 11 -3.33 9.20 -0.56
CA ILE A 11 -3.19 9.32 -2.02
C ILE A 11 -4.27 8.53 -2.78
N GLY A 12 -4.52 8.92 -4.03
CA GLY A 12 -5.24 8.08 -5.00
C GLY A 12 -4.24 7.32 -5.87
N LEU A 13 -4.13 6.00 -5.67
CA LEU A 13 -3.05 5.21 -6.27
C LEU A 13 -3.17 5.08 -7.80
N SER A 14 -4.39 5.00 -8.32
CA SER A 14 -4.67 4.85 -9.75
C SER A 14 -4.19 6.04 -10.60
N ASN A 15 -4.00 7.21 -10.00
CA ASN A 15 -3.45 8.39 -10.69
C ASN A 15 -2.01 8.15 -11.16
N ILE A 16 -1.26 7.29 -10.48
CA ILE A 16 0.17 7.03 -10.75
C ILE A 16 0.35 6.24 -12.05
N SER A 17 -0.52 5.26 -12.30
CA SER A 17 -0.51 4.44 -13.51
C SER A 17 -1.49 4.94 -14.58
N GLN A 18 -2.00 6.17 -14.43
CA GLN A 18 -2.90 6.75 -15.43
C GLN A 18 -2.21 6.77 -16.80
N SER A 19 -2.98 6.42 -17.85
CA SER A 19 -2.49 6.32 -19.24
C SER A 19 -1.39 5.26 -19.51
N SER A 20 -0.98 4.48 -18.51
CA SER A 20 -0.11 3.32 -18.74
C SER A 20 -0.88 2.16 -19.40
N PRO A 21 -0.19 1.25 -20.13
CA PRO A 21 -0.80 0.01 -20.64
C PRO A 21 -1.51 -0.77 -19.54
N LYS A 22 -2.68 -1.35 -19.85
CA LYS A 22 -3.60 -1.94 -18.86
C LYS A 22 -2.91 -3.06 -18.07
N GLU A 23 -2.11 -3.86 -18.75
CA GLU A 23 -1.31 -4.97 -18.23
C GLU A 23 -0.21 -4.53 -17.25
N LEU A 24 0.25 -3.27 -17.30
CA LEU A 24 1.29 -2.76 -16.40
C LEU A 24 0.73 -2.06 -15.16
N LYS A 25 -0.55 -1.67 -15.15
CA LYS A 25 -1.13 -0.83 -14.09
C LYS A 25 -1.05 -1.48 -12.71
N SER A 26 -1.39 -2.77 -12.60
CA SER A 26 -1.34 -3.51 -11.34
C SER A 26 0.09 -3.52 -10.77
N LEU A 27 1.08 -3.84 -11.62
CA LEU A 27 2.49 -3.86 -11.22
C LEU A 27 2.98 -2.47 -10.76
N ILE A 28 2.67 -1.41 -11.52
CA ILE A 28 3.07 -0.04 -11.18
C ILE A 28 2.44 0.38 -9.85
N ASN A 29 1.13 0.16 -9.69
CA ASN A 29 0.38 0.56 -8.50
C ASN A 29 0.89 -0.14 -7.25
N ARG A 30 1.03 -1.48 -7.25
CA ARG A 30 1.51 -2.21 -6.05
C ARG A 30 2.94 -1.86 -5.67
N THR A 31 3.80 -1.65 -6.67
CA THR A 31 5.20 -1.28 -6.45
C THR A 31 5.28 0.09 -5.80
N MET A 32 4.56 1.06 -6.36
CA MET A 32 4.54 2.42 -5.81
C MET A 32 3.89 2.48 -4.43
N LEU A 33 2.82 1.73 -4.18
CA LEU A 33 2.20 1.64 -2.86
C LEU A 33 3.19 1.14 -1.81
N THR A 34 3.93 0.07 -2.10
CA THR A 34 4.93 -0.49 -1.17
C THR A 34 6.05 0.51 -0.86
N ILE A 35 6.52 1.25 -1.88
CA ILE A 35 7.49 2.33 -1.71
C ILE A 35 6.92 3.41 -0.79
N LEU A 36 5.71 3.90 -1.05
CA LEU A 36 5.11 4.98 -0.26
C LEU A 36 4.81 4.55 1.19
N LEU A 37 4.32 3.32 1.39
CA LEU A 37 4.12 2.75 2.72
C LEU A 37 5.44 2.70 3.51
N SER A 38 6.55 2.32 2.86
CA SER A 38 7.88 2.33 3.50
C SER A 38 8.37 3.74 3.88
N HIS A 39 7.81 4.78 3.27
CA HIS A 39 8.08 6.19 3.57
C HIS A 39 7.05 6.81 4.52
N GLY A 40 6.20 6.00 5.16
CA GLY A 40 5.27 6.48 6.19
C GLY A 40 3.91 6.97 5.67
N LEU A 41 3.49 6.56 4.46
CA LEU A 41 2.13 6.82 3.99
C LEU A 41 1.07 6.21 4.95
N ASP A 42 0.07 6.99 5.34
CA ASP A 42 -0.97 6.54 6.28
C ASP A 42 -2.10 5.76 5.60
N SER A 43 -2.52 6.17 4.40
CA SER A 43 -3.59 5.49 3.66
C SER A 43 -3.54 5.73 2.14
N ALA A 44 -4.20 4.86 1.37
CA ALA A 44 -4.36 5.01 -0.08
C ALA A 44 -5.75 4.57 -0.54
N ILE A 45 -6.31 5.27 -1.52
CA ILE A 45 -7.47 4.83 -2.30
C ILE A 45 -6.95 3.91 -3.41
N ILE A 46 -7.33 2.64 -3.35
CA ILE A 46 -6.79 1.55 -4.19
C ILE A 46 -7.93 0.74 -4.83
N ASP A 47 -7.60 -0.11 -5.80
CA ASP A 47 -8.50 -1.15 -6.30
C ASP A 47 -8.43 -2.38 -5.38
N PRO A 48 -9.46 -2.68 -4.58
CA PRO A 48 -9.44 -3.82 -3.67
C PRO A 48 -9.59 -5.17 -4.38
N MET A 49 -9.93 -5.17 -5.67
CA MET A 49 -10.05 -6.40 -6.47
C MET A 49 -8.71 -6.82 -7.10
N ASP A 50 -7.67 -5.98 -7.01
CA ASP A 50 -6.31 -6.34 -7.39
C ASP A 50 -5.67 -7.20 -6.29
N LYS A 51 -5.77 -8.53 -6.45
CA LYS A 51 -5.27 -9.50 -5.46
C LYS A 51 -3.77 -9.33 -5.18
N ASP A 52 -2.95 -9.14 -6.21
CA ASP A 52 -1.50 -8.98 -6.03
C ASP A 52 -1.17 -7.71 -5.22
N LEU A 53 -1.94 -6.65 -5.42
CA LEU A 53 -1.81 -5.41 -4.64
C LEU A 53 -2.21 -5.64 -3.18
N MET A 54 -3.32 -6.33 -2.93
CA MET A 54 -3.77 -6.65 -1.57
C MET A 54 -2.78 -7.57 -0.85
N ASP A 55 -2.24 -8.57 -1.54
CA ASP A 55 -1.21 -9.46 -1.01
C ASP A 55 0.07 -8.69 -0.66
N ALA A 56 0.44 -7.68 -1.45
CA ALA A 56 1.57 -6.80 -1.14
C ALA A 56 1.33 -5.96 0.12
N VAL A 57 0.11 -5.45 0.34
CA VAL A 57 -0.25 -4.71 1.58
C VAL A 57 -0.20 -5.63 2.80
N LYS A 58 -0.84 -6.81 2.75
CA LYS A 58 -0.78 -7.80 3.85
C LYS A 58 0.66 -8.21 4.15
N THR A 59 1.47 -8.40 3.12
CA THR A 59 2.91 -8.70 3.26
C THR A 59 3.68 -7.54 3.87
N PHE A 60 3.40 -6.30 3.46
CA PHE A 60 4.02 -5.12 4.06
C PHE A 60 3.72 -5.02 5.56
N ASP A 61 2.49 -5.31 5.98
CA ASP A 61 2.07 -5.22 7.38
C ASP A 61 2.79 -6.23 8.29
N ILE A 62 2.99 -7.48 7.82
CA ILE A 62 3.78 -8.45 8.58
C ILE A 62 5.26 -8.05 8.66
N LEU A 63 5.82 -7.50 7.58
CA LEU A 63 7.22 -7.06 7.54
C LEU A 63 7.47 -5.82 8.42
N ASN A 64 6.45 -4.99 8.61
CA ASN A 64 6.49 -3.78 9.44
C ASN A 64 5.95 -4.01 10.86
N ASN A 65 5.78 -5.27 11.27
CA ASN A 65 5.30 -5.63 12.61
C ASN A 65 3.96 -4.98 13.00
N LYS A 66 3.12 -4.65 12.00
CA LYS A 66 1.75 -4.20 12.20
C LYS A 66 0.81 -5.37 12.45
N THR A 67 1.15 -6.53 11.89
CA THR A 67 0.45 -7.79 12.05
C THR A 67 1.45 -8.89 12.39
N LEU A 68 1.14 -9.75 13.36
CA LEU A 68 2.00 -10.89 13.67
C LEU A 68 1.98 -11.90 12.51
N TYR A 69 3.15 -12.41 12.16
CA TYR A 69 3.25 -13.45 11.14
C TYR A 69 2.44 -14.71 11.51
N ALA A 70 1.69 -15.20 10.53
CA ALA A 70 1.09 -16.54 10.51
C ALA A 70 1.21 -17.09 9.09
N HIS A 71 1.29 -18.41 8.91
CA HIS A 71 1.38 -19.01 7.57
C HIS A 71 0.17 -18.66 6.68
N SER A 72 -0.97 -18.36 7.29
CA SER A 72 -2.23 -17.95 6.66
C SER A 72 -2.40 -16.44 6.53
N TYR A 73 -1.32 -15.63 6.61
CA TYR A 73 -1.46 -14.16 6.64
C TYR A 73 -2.05 -13.55 5.36
N LEU A 74 -2.10 -14.31 4.25
CA LEU A 74 -2.73 -13.91 2.99
C LEU A 74 -4.21 -14.32 2.90
N ASP A 75 -4.69 -15.17 3.79
CA ASP A 75 -6.09 -15.61 3.83
C ASP A 75 -7.04 -14.48 4.30
#